data_AF-W9RB53-F1
#
_entry.id   AF-W9RB53-F1
#
_cell.length_a   1.000
_cell.length_b   1.000
_cell.length_c   1.000
_cell.angle_alpha   90.00
_cell.angle_beta   90.00
_cell.angle_gamma   90.00
#
_symmetry.space_group_name_H-M   'P 1'
#
loop_
_entity.id
_entity.type
_entity.pdbx_description
1 polymer ?
#
loop_
_entity_poly.entity_id
_entity_poly.type
_entity_poly.pdbx_seq_one_letter_code
_entity_poly.pdbx_strand_id
1 'polypeptide(L)'
;MTRNNWELMDDSDDFLALSLSPPISRPRPPQPQPQPFPSMQALLLCQTPQLQQNYQYQLQPSQNPNLAAWLPPVHYLTPPARQSTRLTRTRRNQAQVLRPGKSETVPVFFPWATTHRATVHSLDYLLSRKIVTITGEVQCKQCDRRFEIGYNLPEEFQKLWKFIADKKAGMSDRAPEEWKNPEFPDCKYCEQKGCVKPVVAEKKREINWLFLLLGRFLGCLTLEQLKYFCKHSRNHRTGAKNRVLYLTYLGLCKQLDPSGPFDALDLV
;
A
#
# COMPACT_ATOMS: atom_id res chain seq x y z
N MET A 1 9.14 -15.16 -26.58
CA MET A 1 7.74 -15.52 -26.22
C MET A 1 7.80 -15.95 -24.77
N THR A 2 7.24 -15.29 -23.75
CA THR A 2 6.05 -14.45 -23.58
C THR A 2 6.39 -13.40 -22.50
N ARG A 3 6.13 -12.11 -22.78
CA ARG A 3 6.34 -11.00 -21.84
C ARG A 3 4.98 -10.72 -21.19
N ASN A 4 4.90 -10.83 -19.87
CA ASN A 4 3.65 -10.56 -19.12
C ASN A 4 3.23 -9.10 -19.32
N ASN A 5 2.05 -8.96 -19.91
CA ASN A 5 1.38 -7.73 -20.30
C ASN A 5 0.53 -7.22 -19.13
N TRP A 6 1.14 -6.48 -18.19
CA TRP A 6 0.43 -5.87 -17.04
C TRP A 6 0.67 -4.36 -16.90
N GLU A 7 1.01 -3.67 -18.00
CA GLU A 7 1.34 -2.23 -17.98
C GLU A 7 0.37 -1.33 -18.78
N LEU A 8 -0.82 -1.81 -19.15
CA LEU A 8 -1.63 -1.14 -20.16
C LEU A 8 -3.08 -0.81 -19.80
N MET A 9 -3.47 -0.84 -18.53
CA MET A 9 -4.77 -0.29 -18.12
C MET A 9 -4.63 0.46 -16.81
N ASP A 10 -5.30 1.63 -16.73
CA ASP A 10 -5.44 2.54 -15.58
C ASP A 10 -4.55 3.80 -15.59
N ASP A 11 -4.79 4.66 -16.59
CA ASP A 11 -4.59 6.13 -16.50
C ASP A 11 -5.38 6.80 -17.66
N SER A 12 -6.62 6.36 -17.90
CA SER A 12 -7.45 6.77 -19.05
C SER A 12 -8.65 7.65 -18.64
N ASP A 13 -8.49 8.56 -17.67
CA ASP A 13 -9.58 9.46 -17.25
C ASP A 13 -9.25 10.96 -17.39
N ASP A 14 -8.15 11.32 -18.07
CA ASP A 14 -7.67 12.71 -18.17
C ASP A 14 -7.72 13.30 -19.59
N PHE A 15 -8.56 12.81 -20.51
CA PHE A 15 -8.74 13.49 -21.80
C PHE A 15 -10.20 13.54 -22.26
N LEU A 16 -10.66 14.77 -22.53
CA LEU A 16 -11.92 15.20 -23.18
C LEU A 16 -13.11 15.54 -22.28
N ALA A 17 -13.07 16.74 -21.69
CA ALA A 17 -14.27 17.56 -21.52
C ALA A 17 -14.39 18.51 -22.71
N LEU A 18 -15.10 18.10 -23.77
CA LEU A 18 -15.62 19.00 -24.80
C LEU A 18 -17.10 18.68 -25.03
N SER A 19 -17.91 19.71 -24.85
CA SER A 19 -19.35 19.77 -25.07
C SER A 19 -19.74 19.33 -26.49
N LEU A 20 -20.63 18.33 -26.61
CA LEU A 20 -21.52 18.16 -27.76
C LEU A 20 -22.86 17.54 -27.31
N SER A 21 -23.96 18.13 -27.82
CA SER A 21 -25.38 17.79 -27.64
C SER A 21 -25.75 16.35 -28.08
N PRO A 22 -26.96 15.84 -27.74
CA PRO A 22 -27.22 14.41 -27.67
C PRO A 22 -27.59 13.79 -29.03
N PRO A 23 -27.18 12.53 -29.30
CA PRO A 23 -27.82 11.73 -30.33
C PRO A 23 -28.66 10.59 -29.73
N ILE A 24 -29.96 10.65 -30.04
CA ILE A 24 -30.81 9.57 -30.57
C ILE A 24 -30.66 8.19 -29.92
N SER A 25 -31.73 7.80 -29.22
CA SER A 25 -32.04 6.47 -28.72
C SER A 25 -31.78 5.36 -29.75
N ARG A 26 -30.93 4.39 -29.39
CA ARG A 26 -30.86 3.08 -30.07
C ARG A 26 -31.58 2.02 -29.24
N PRO A 27 -32.28 1.05 -29.86
CA PRO A 27 -33.01 0.01 -29.14
C PRO A 27 -32.07 -0.95 -28.41
N ARG A 28 -32.49 -1.37 -27.22
CA ARG A 28 -31.86 -2.39 -26.38
C ARG A 28 -31.93 -3.77 -27.07
N PRO A 29 -30.83 -4.54 -27.16
CA PRO A 29 -30.89 -5.94 -27.59
C PRO A 29 -31.56 -6.82 -26.52
N PRO A 30 -32.26 -7.91 -26.90
CA PRO A 30 -33.01 -8.74 -25.97
C PRO A 30 -32.07 -9.47 -24.97
N GLN A 31 -32.49 -9.52 -23.71
CA GLN A 31 -31.80 -10.26 -22.65
C GLN A 31 -31.91 -11.78 -22.89
N PRO A 32 -30.85 -12.57 -22.63
CA PRO A 32 -30.97 -14.03 -22.57
C PRO A 32 -31.80 -14.45 -21.35
N GLN A 33 -32.73 -15.38 -21.55
CA GLN A 33 -33.50 -16.01 -20.49
C GLN A 33 -32.61 -16.85 -19.54
N PRO A 34 -32.96 -16.97 -18.25
CA PRO A 34 -32.26 -17.88 -17.33
C PRO A 34 -32.55 -19.35 -17.68
N GLN A 35 -31.50 -20.14 -17.85
CA GLN A 35 -31.58 -21.60 -17.94
C GLN A 35 -31.79 -22.21 -16.53
N PRO A 36 -32.58 -23.28 -16.39
CA PRO A 36 -32.79 -23.95 -15.10
C PRO A 36 -31.53 -24.71 -14.65
N PHE A 37 -31.26 -24.64 -13.34
CA PHE A 37 -30.17 -25.36 -12.68
C PHE A 37 -30.37 -26.89 -12.75
N PRO A 38 -29.34 -27.69 -13.05
CA PRO A 38 -29.41 -29.14 -12.87
C PRO A 38 -29.24 -29.52 -11.38
N SER A 39 -29.98 -30.55 -10.98
CA SER A 39 -30.07 -31.08 -9.61
C SER A 39 -28.79 -31.79 -9.14
N MET A 40 -28.62 -31.85 -7.80
CA MET A 40 -27.49 -32.40 -7.03
C MET A 40 -27.30 -33.93 -7.13
N GLN A 41 -27.54 -34.56 -8.28
CA GLN A 41 -27.44 -36.04 -8.43
C GLN A 41 -26.36 -36.51 -9.42
N ALA A 42 -25.53 -35.62 -9.96
CA ALA A 42 -24.51 -35.97 -10.95
C ALA A 42 -23.06 -36.11 -10.41
N LEU A 43 -22.82 -36.06 -9.10
CA LEU A 43 -21.46 -36.11 -8.52
C LEU A 43 -20.98 -37.51 -8.06
N LEU A 44 -21.67 -38.60 -8.42
CA LEU A 44 -21.40 -39.92 -7.81
C LEU A 44 -20.70 -40.96 -8.68
N LEU A 45 -20.23 -40.65 -9.89
CA LEU A 45 -19.56 -41.63 -10.76
C LEU A 45 -18.27 -41.07 -11.35
N CYS A 46 -17.22 -40.97 -10.51
CA CYS A 46 -15.82 -41.02 -10.92
C CYS A 46 -14.97 -41.36 -9.67
N GLN A 47 -14.99 -42.63 -9.26
CA GLN A 47 -14.03 -43.19 -8.31
C GLN A 47 -13.20 -44.23 -9.03
N THR A 48 -11.89 -44.01 -9.13
CA THR A 48 -10.86 -45.06 -9.28
C THR A 48 -9.51 -44.58 -8.67
N PRO A 49 -8.63 -45.52 -8.27
CA PRO A 49 -7.99 -45.49 -6.96
C PRO A 49 -6.56 -44.94 -6.91
N GLN A 50 -6.21 -44.48 -5.71
CA GLN A 50 -4.89 -44.08 -5.23
C GLN A 50 -3.95 -45.29 -5.12
N LEU A 51 -2.74 -45.18 -5.69
CA LEU A 51 -1.61 -46.05 -5.40
C LEU A 51 -0.64 -45.28 -4.48
N GLN A 52 -0.40 -45.91 -3.33
CA GLN A 52 0.48 -45.49 -2.25
C GLN A 52 1.91 -45.25 -2.72
N GLN A 53 2.58 -44.24 -2.17
CA GLN A 53 3.95 -44.45 -1.69
C GLN A 53 4.30 -43.51 -0.53
N ASN A 54 4.81 -44.18 0.49
CA ASN A 54 5.00 -43.79 1.86
C ASN A 54 6.43 -43.23 2.01
N TYR A 55 6.60 -42.06 2.61
CA TYR A 55 7.91 -41.60 3.09
C TYR A 55 7.81 -41.22 4.57
N GLN A 56 7.99 -42.25 5.41
CA GLN A 56 8.50 -42.09 6.78
C GLN A 56 10.02 -42.04 6.71
N TYR A 57 10.63 -40.96 7.19
CA TYR A 57 12.02 -41.03 7.68
C TYR A 57 12.00 -40.98 9.20
N GLN A 58 12.33 -42.12 9.79
CA GLN A 58 12.69 -42.27 11.20
C GLN A 58 14.05 -41.61 11.47
N LEU A 59 14.11 -40.88 12.58
CA LEU A 59 15.33 -40.47 13.25
C LEU A 59 15.94 -41.67 13.98
N GLN A 60 17.23 -41.96 13.76
CA GLN A 60 18.09 -42.60 14.77
C GLN A 60 19.58 -42.25 14.55
N PRO A 61 20.37 -42.07 15.63
CA PRO A 61 21.78 -41.67 15.58
C PRO A 61 22.72 -42.89 15.64
N SER A 62 23.93 -42.77 15.09
CA SER A 62 24.99 -43.75 15.32
C SER A 62 26.34 -43.07 15.54
N GLN A 63 26.95 -43.45 16.66
CA GLN A 63 28.29 -43.12 17.13
C GLN A 63 29.27 -44.15 16.55
N ASN A 64 30.45 -43.75 16.07
CA ASN A 64 31.71 -44.25 16.64
C ASN A 64 32.97 -43.51 16.10
N PRO A 65 34.08 -43.48 16.88
CA PRO A 65 35.24 -42.62 16.70
C PRO A 65 36.47 -43.34 16.12
N ASN A 66 37.52 -42.52 15.88
CA ASN A 66 38.93 -42.86 15.65
C ASN A 66 39.36 -43.47 14.31
N LEU A 67 40.14 -42.70 13.55
CA LEU A 67 41.54 -43.04 13.23
C LEU A 67 42.26 -41.80 12.67
N ALA A 68 43.38 -41.46 13.31
CA ALA A 68 44.31 -40.39 12.95
C ALA A 68 45.46 -40.90 12.05
N ALA A 69 46.23 -39.94 11.52
CA ALA A 69 47.37 -40.05 10.59
C ALA A 69 46.90 -40.35 9.14
N TRP A 70 47.36 -39.69 8.07
CA TRP A 70 48.71 -39.29 7.70
C TRP A 70 48.67 -38.06 6.75
N LEU A 71 49.68 -37.19 6.84
CA LEU A 71 50.10 -36.15 5.86
C LEU A 71 51.53 -36.52 5.39
N PRO A 72 52.12 -35.99 4.28
CA PRO A 72 51.65 -35.25 3.09
C PRO A 72 52.19 -35.98 1.78
N PRO A 73 52.50 -35.40 0.57
CA PRO A 73 53.06 -34.08 0.22
C PRO A 73 52.29 -33.27 -0.85
N VAL A 74 52.61 -31.98 -0.83
CA VAL A 74 52.15 -30.91 -1.71
C VAL A 74 52.70 -31.12 -3.13
N HIS A 75 51.82 -31.25 -4.12
CA HIS A 75 52.17 -31.05 -5.53
C HIS A 75 51.33 -29.91 -6.09
N TYR A 76 52.03 -28.82 -6.42
CA TYR A 76 51.52 -27.70 -7.19
C TYR A 76 51.12 -28.19 -8.58
N LEU A 77 49.82 -28.21 -8.86
CA LEU A 77 49.30 -28.29 -10.23
C LEU A 77 48.29 -27.15 -10.41
N THR A 78 48.79 -26.10 -11.04
CA THR A 78 48.04 -25.00 -11.66
C THR A 78 46.92 -25.54 -12.56
N PRO A 79 45.65 -25.18 -12.33
CA PRO A 79 44.59 -25.39 -13.29
C PRO A 79 44.60 -24.29 -14.36
N PRO A 80 44.32 -24.61 -15.63
CA PRO A 80 44.30 -23.64 -16.72
C PRO A 80 43.16 -22.64 -16.58
N ALA A 81 43.44 -21.42 -17.01
CA ALA A 81 42.52 -20.29 -17.06
C ALA A 81 41.23 -20.65 -17.82
N ARG A 82 40.15 -20.92 -17.08
CA ARG A 82 38.80 -20.81 -17.61
C ARG A 82 38.38 -19.35 -17.47
N GLN A 83 38.39 -18.65 -18.61
CA GLN A 83 37.73 -17.37 -18.78
C GLN A 83 36.24 -17.53 -18.46
N SER A 84 35.88 -17.33 -17.20
CA SER A 84 34.51 -17.11 -16.81
C SER A 84 34.20 -15.66 -17.16
N THR A 85 33.58 -15.44 -18.32
CA THR A 85 32.87 -14.21 -18.63
C THR A 85 31.66 -14.11 -17.68
N ARG A 86 31.92 -13.83 -16.40
CA ARG A 86 30.90 -13.29 -15.50
C ARG A 86 30.62 -11.90 -16.02
N LEU A 87 29.57 -11.80 -16.83
CA LEU A 87 28.86 -10.55 -17.00
C LEU A 87 28.44 -10.12 -15.60
N THR A 88 29.21 -9.22 -15.01
CA THR A 88 28.83 -8.43 -13.86
C THR A 88 27.55 -7.73 -14.28
N ARG A 89 26.40 -8.32 -13.90
CA ARG A 89 25.11 -7.69 -14.09
C ARG A 89 25.08 -6.53 -13.12
N THR A 90 25.64 -5.41 -13.54
CA THR A 90 25.50 -4.11 -12.89
C THR A 90 24.02 -3.91 -12.70
N ARG A 91 23.56 -4.05 -11.46
CA ARG A 91 22.17 -3.80 -11.07
C ARG A 91 21.97 -2.30 -11.28
N ARG A 92 21.58 -1.92 -12.49
CA ARG A 92 21.09 -0.56 -12.79
C ARG A 92 19.96 -0.30 -11.81
N ASN A 93 20.21 0.58 -10.85
CA ASN A 93 19.17 1.36 -10.24
C ASN A 93 18.53 2.15 -11.38
N GLN A 94 17.45 1.61 -11.96
CA GLN A 94 16.52 2.40 -12.74
C GLN A 94 15.92 3.40 -11.74
N ALA A 95 16.56 4.57 -11.63
CA ALA A 95 15.80 5.79 -11.42
C ALA A 95 14.69 5.74 -12.48
N GLN A 96 13.45 5.53 -12.03
CA GLN A 96 12.30 5.51 -12.92
C GLN A 96 12.15 6.92 -13.49
N VAL A 97 12.83 7.16 -14.61
CA VAL A 97 12.58 8.29 -15.49
C VAL A 97 11.09 8.19 -15.84
N LEU A 98 10.31 9.14 -15.34
CA LEU A 98 8.89 9.26 -15.64
C LEU A 98 8.74 9.27 -17.17
N ARG A 99 7.84 8.44 -17.71
CA ARG A 99 7.61 8.38 -19.15
C ARG A 99 7.21 9.78 -19.67
N PRO A 100 7.63 10.16 -20.90
CA PRO A 100 7.22 11.43 -21.50
C PRO A 100 5.69 11.53 -21.56
N GLY A 101 5.11 12.59 -20.98
CA GLY A 101 3.68 12.90 -21.06
C GLY A 101 2.89 12.86 -19.75
N LYS A 102 3.48 12.46 -18.61
CA LYS A 102 2.84 12.58 -17.29
C LYS A 102 3.54 13.65 -16.47
N SER A 103 2.86 14.77 -16.20
CA SER A 103 3.39 15.79 -15.29
C SER A 103 3.49 15.23 -13.87
N GLU A 104 4.65 15.39 -13.26
CA GLU A 104 4.86 15.09 -11.84
C GLU A 104 3.94 15.96 -10.95
N THR A 105 3.59 17.14 -11.46
CA THR A 105 2.74 18.11 -10.81
C THR A 105 1.24 17.86 -11.05
N VAL A 106 0.42 18.19 -10.05
CA VAL A 106 -1.05 18.19 -10.04
C VAL A 106 -1.57 19.53 -9.54
N PRO A 107 -2.84 19.90 -9.83
CA PRO A 107 -3.47 21.03 -9.17
C PRO A 107 -3.41 20.90 -7.64
N VAL A 108 -3.29 22.03 -6.95
CA VAL A 108 -3.33 22.06 -5.48
C VAL A 108 -4.79 21.98 -5.05
N PHE A 109 -5.19 20.85 -4.45
CA PHE A 109 -6.56 20.62 -4.00
C PHE A 109 -6.83 21.10 -2.58
N PHE A 110 -5.79 21.23 -1.76
CA PHE A 110 -5.89 21.67 -0.36
C PHE A 110 -4.76 22.64 -0.03
N PRO A 111 -4.98 23.65 0.85
CA PRO A 111 -3.94 24.61 1.24
C PRO A 111 -2.70 23.99 1.87
N TRP A 112 -2.83 22.77 2.43
CA TRP A 112 -1.74 22.01 3.03
C TRP A 112 -1.08 21.00 2.07
N ALA A 113 -1.61 20.84 0.86
CA ALA A 113 -1.03 19.99 -0.17
C ALA A 113 -0.07 20.80 -1.06
N THR A 114 0.94 20.14 -1.59
CA THR A 114 1.85 20.72 -2.58
C THR A 114 1.33 20.48 -4.00
N THR A 115 2.02 21.02 -5.00
CA THR A 115 1.80 20.66 -6.40
C THR A 115 2.23 19.23 -6.73
N HIS A 116 2.91 18.51 -5.84
CA HIS A 116 3.33 17.12 -6.07
C HIS A 116 2.30 16.14 -5.53
N ARG A 117 2.11 15.04 -6.26
CA ARG A 117 1.18 13.97 -5.89
C ARG A 117 1.53 13.41 -4.51
N ALA A 118 0.49 13.20 -3.69
CA ALA A 118 0.62 12.58 -2.37
C ALA A 118 1.69 13.23 -1.47
N THR A 119 1.89 14.54 -1.63
CA THR A 119 2.89 15.32 -0.90
C THR A 119 2.24 16.51 -0.21
N VAL A 120 2.44 16.60 1.11
CA VAL A 120 1.97 17.71 1.96
C VAL A 120 3.13 18.60 2.37
N HIS A 121 2.82 19.84 2.75
CA HIS A 121 3.81 20.75 3.32
C HIS A 121 4.25 20.31 4.74
N SER A 122 5.43 20.74 5.18
CA SER A 122 5.92 20.49 6.53
C SER A 122 5.09 21.22 7.59
N LEU A 123 5.14 20.74 8.84
CA LEU A 123 4.48 21.35 9.99
C LEU A 123 4.90 22.82 10.14
N ASP A 124 6.21 23.11 10.13
CA ASP A 124 6.72 24.48 10.24
C ASP A 124 6.17 25.41 9.14
N TYR A 125 6.11 24.92 7.90
CA TYR A 125 5.54 25.69 6.79
C TYR A 125 4.06 26.01 7.07
N LEU A 126 3.27 25.01 7.44
CA LEU A 126 1.84 25.17 7.70
C LEU A 126 1.59 26.16 8.84
N LEU A 127 2.34 26.06 9.94
CA LEU A 127 2.22 26.95 11.09
C LEU A 127 2.67 28.38 10.76
N SER A 128 3.75 28.55 10.00
CA SER A 128 4.21 29.88 9.55
C SER A 128 3.16 30.61 8.68
N ARG A 129 2.33 29.85 7.97
CA ARG A 129 1.20 30.34 7.16
C ARG A 129 -0.12 30.42 7.93
N LYS A 130 -0.10 30.17 9.25
CA LYS A 130 -1.28 30.15 10.12
C LYS A 130 -2.32 29.09 9.73
N ILE A 131 -1.89 28.03 9.04
CA ILE A 131 -2.72 26.86 8.76
C ILE A 131 -2.64 25.94 9.98
N VAL A 132 -3.51 26.21 10.96
CA VAL A 132 -3.56 25.48 12.24
C VAL A 132 -4.67 24.44 12.30
N THR A 133 -5.64 24.52 11.40
CA THR A 133 -6.78 23.60 11.34
C THR A 133 -6.81 22.91 9.99
N ILE A 134 -6.86 21.58 10.01
CA ILE A 134 -7.01 20.75 8.81
C ILE A 134 -8.43 20.21 8.78
N THR A 135 -9.17 20.56 7.75
CA THR A 135 -10.57 20.14 7.60
C THR A 135 -10.73 19.03 6.58
N GLY A 136 -11.84 18.31 6.69
CA GLY A 136 -12.21 17.28 5.74
C GLY A 136 -13.67 16.86 5.90
N GLU A 137 -14.23 16.39 4.79
CA GLU A 137 -15.60 15.90 4.74
C GLU A 137 -15.70 14.50 5.35
N VAL A 138 -16.75 14.29 6.14
CA VAL A 138 -17.10 13.02 6.75
C VAL A 138 -18.57 12.71 6.50
N GLN A 139 -18.93 11.43 6.57
CA GLN A 139 -20.28 10.93 6.41
C GLN A 139 -20.65 10.03 7.59
N CYS A 140 -21.81 10.30 8.19
CA CYS A 140 -22.41 9.40 9.17
C CYS A 140 -23.01 8.18 8.47
N LYS A 141 -22.68 6.98 8.91
CA LYS A 141 -23.24 5.72 8.37
C LYS A 141 -24.66 5.40 8.81
N GLN A 142 -25.20 6.11 9.80
CA GLN A 142 -26.52 5.82 10.38
C GLN A 142 -27.60 6.71 9.79
N CYS A 143 -27.27 7.98 9.51
CA CYS A 143 -28.23 8.96 8.96
C CYS A 143 -27.80 9.54 7.61
N ASP A 144 -26.71 9.02 7.02
CA ASP A 144 -26.11 9.41 5.74
C ASP A 144 -25.72 10.88 5.57
N ARG A 145 -25.88 11.70 6.60
CA ARG A 145 -25.50 13.12 6.57
C ARG A 145 -23.99 13.27 6.39
N ARG A 146 -23.64 14.14 5.46
CA ARG A 146 -22.29 14.63 5.21
C ARG A 146 -22.07 15.98 5.88
N PHE A 147 -20.89 16.16 6.44
CA PHE A 147 -20.50 17.40 7.07
C PHE A 147 -18.97 17.51 7.16
N GLU A 148 -18.48 18.71 7.41
CA GLU A 148 -17.06 18.95 7.64
C GLU A 148 -16.72 18.86 9.14
N ILE A 149 -15.55 18.28 9.43
CA ILE A 149 -14.88 18.37 10.74
C ILE A 149 -13.46 18.91 10.55
N GLY A 150 -12.88 19.45 11.62
CA GLY A 150 -11.52 20.00 11.62
C GLY A 150 -10.69 19.44 12.76
N TYR A 151 -9.39 19.26 12.51
CA TYR A 151 -8.41 18.87 13.51
C TYR A 151 -7.40 19.99 13.75
N ASN A 152 -7.05 20.23 15.01
CA ASN A 152 -5.94 21.10 15.37
C ASN A 152 -4.61 20.39 15.00
N LEU A 153 -3.88 20.97 14.05
CA LEU A 153 -2.69 20.35 13.45
C LEU A 153 -1.60 20.08 14.49
N PRO A 154 -1.11 21.08 15.27
CA PRO A 154 -0.12 20.83 16.32
C PRO A 154 -0.55 19.75 17.33
N GLU A 155 -1.78 19.82 17.83
CA GLU A 155 -2.25 18.95 18.89
C GLU A 155 -2.40 17.50 18.42
N GLU A 156 -3.07 17.28 17.27
CA GLU A 156 -3.29 15.93 16.76
C GLU A 156 -2.01 15.31 16.23
N PHE A 157 -1.13 16.11 15.59
CA PHE A 157 0.16 15.60 15.15
C PHE A 157 1.04 15.23 16.35
N GLN A 158 1.05 16.02 17.42
CA GLN A 158 1.82 15.69 18.63
C GLN A 158 1.34 14.38 19.28
N LYS A 159 0.03 14.11 19.28
CA LYS A 159 -0.51 12.82 19.75
C LYS A 159 -0.03 11.66 18.89
N LEU A 160 0.00 11.82 17.58
CA LEU A 160 0.48 10.80 16.66
C LEU A 160 2.00 10.58 16.77
N TRP A 161 2.76 11.67 16.89
CA TRP A 161 4.21 11.66 17.09
C TRP A 161 4.58 10.82 18.32
N LYS A 162 3.95 11.12 19.47
CA LYS A 162 4.17 10.37 20.72
C LYS A 162 3.84 8.89 20.57
N PHE A 163 2.68 8.58 19.97
CA PHE A 163 2.29 7.20 19.71
C PHE A 163 3.34 6.44 18.90
N ILE A 164 3.90 7.05 17.86
CA ILE A 164 4.94 6.43 17.03
C ILE A 164 6.23 6.28 17.82
N ALA A 165 6.69 7.32 18.52
CA ALA A 165 7.90 7.27 19.34
C ALA A 165 7.85 6.12 20.36
N ASP A 166 6.69 5.92 21.01
CA ASP A 166 6.51 4.90 22.04
C ASP A 166 6.37 3.48 21.46
N LYS A 167 5.66 3.32 20.34
CA LYS A 167 5.26 1.99 19.83
C LYS A 167 6.04 1.49 18.62
N LYS A 168 6.78 2.34 17.89
CA LYS A 168 7.43 1.98 16.60
C LYS A 168 8.30 0.73 16.70
N ALA A 169 9.10 0.61 17.76
CA ALA A 169 9.99 -0.53 17.97
C ALA A 169 9.25 -1.89 17.99
N GLY A 170 7.99 -1.92 18.44
CA GLY A 170 7.16 -3.13 18.49
C GLY A 170 6.39 -3.43 17.20
N MET A 171 6.35 -2.51 16.23
CA MET A 171 5.47 -2.64 15.06
C MET A 171 6.00 -3.61 13.99
N SER A 172 7.31 -3.91 13.97
CA SER A 172 7.93 -4.84 13.00
C SER A 172 7.50 -4.59 11.54
N ASP A 173 7.55 -3.32 11.12
CA ASP A 173 7.11 -2.84 9.79
C ASP A 173 5.65 -3.12 9.43
N ARG A 174 4.78 -3.28 10.44
CA ARG A 174 3.35 -3.55 10.25
C ARG A 174 2.53 -2.55 11.03
N ALA A 175 1.45 -2.08 10.40
CA ALA A 175 0.52 -1.19 11.06
C ALA A 175 -0.13 -1.92 12.26
N PRO A 176 -0.15 -1.29 13.45
CA PRO A 176 -0.80 -1.83 14.63
C PRO A 176 -2.32 -1.87 14.46
N GLU A 177 -3.05 -2.54 15.36
CA GLU A 177 -4.51 -2.72 15.24
C GLU A 177 -5.26 -1.39 15.21
N GLU A 178 -4.81 -0.41 15.99
CA GLU A 178 -5.40 0.92 16.11
C GLU A 178 -5.37 1.70 14.78
N TRP A 179 -4.40 1.40 13.91
CA TRP A 179 -4.33 2.01 12.57
C TRP A 179 -5.16 1.24 11.54
N LYS A 180 -5.27 -0.08 11.71
CA LYS A 180 -6.06 -0.93 10.82
C LYS A 180 -7.56 -0.76 11.05
N ASN A 181 -7.95 -0.48 12.30
CA ASN A 181 -9.32 -0.27 12.74
C ASN A 181 -9.46 1.14 13.33
N PRO A 182 -9.59 2.18 12.48
CA PRO A 182 -9.71 3.56 12.97
C PRO A 182 -10.92 3.73 13.88
N GLU A 183 -10.72 4.43 14.99
CA GLU A 183 -11.81 4.90 15.83
C GLU A 183 -12.57 6.03 15.14
N PHE A 184 -13.87 5.86 14.99
CA PHE A 184 -14.73 6.86 14.36
C PHE A 184 -15.30 7.82 15.41
N PRO A 185 -15.44 9.12 15.11
CA PRO A 185 -16.14 10.04 15.99
C PRO A 185 -17.66 9.81 15.96
N ASP A 186 -18.32 10.44 16.93
CA ASP A 186 -19.78 10.43 17.07
C ASP A 186 -20.43 11.40 16.08
N CYS A 187 -21.67 11.11 15.68
CA CYS A 187 -22.41 11.97 14.77
C CYS A 187 -23.06 13.15 15.51
N LYS A 188 -22.74 14.38 15.12
CA LYS A 188 -23.36 15.60 15.69
C LYS A 188 -24.84 15.82 15.35
N TYR A 189 -25.43 14.97 14.51
CA TYR A 189 -26.83 15.11 14.05
C TYR A 189 -27.78 14.03 14.53
N CYS A 190 -27.32 12.78 14.64
CA CYS A 190 -28.13 11.67 15.16
C CYS A 190 -27.59 11.10 16.47
N GLU A 191 -26.49 11.66 16.98
CA GLU A 191 -25.87 11.34 18.28
C GLU A 191 -25.42 9.87 18.43
N GLN A 192 -25.45 9.12 17.34
CA GLN A 192 -24.95 7.75 17.29
C GLN A 192 -23.43 7.74 17.42
N LYS A 193 -22.93 6.83 18.26
CA LYS A 193 -21.51 6.72 18.56
C LYS A 193 -20.73 6.04 17.43
N GLY A 194 -19.48 6.45 17.22
CA GLY A 194 -18.53 5.72 16.39
C GLY A 194 -18.98 5.46 14.94
N CYS A 195 -19.81 6.35 14.38
CA CYS A 195 -20.49 6.10 13.11
C CYS A 195 -20.07 7.02 11.97
N VAL A 196 -19.17 7.97 12.22
CA VAL A 196 -18.73 8.98 11.25
C VAL A 196 -17.44 8.54 10.58
N LYS A 197 -17.46 8.32 9.27
CA LYS A 197 -16.29 7.96 8.47
C LYS A 197 -15.83 9.12 7.59
N PRO A 198 -14.54 9.20 7.23
CA PRO A 198 -14.12 10.14 6.21
C PRO A 198 -14.75 9.83 4.86
N VAL A 199 -15.06 10.87 4.11
CA VAL A 199 -15.30 10.76 2.67
C VAL A 199 -13.93 10.71 1.98
N VAL A 200 -13.67 9.63 1.27
CA VAL A 200 -12.43 9.46 0.50
C VAL A 200 -12.71 9.77 -0.96
N ALA A 201 -11.93 10.67 -1.55
CA ALA A 201 -12.05 11.01 -2.97
C ALA A 201 -11.86 9.78 -3.87
N GLU A 202 -12.66 9.69 -4.93
CA GLU A 202 -12.55 8.63 -5.94
C GLU A 202 -11.20 8.71 -6.66
N LYS A 203 -10.80 9.93 -7.04
CA LYS A 203 -9.52 10.19 -7.68
C LYS A 203 -8.40 10.17 -6.64
N LYS A 204 -7.45 9.25 -6.82
CA LYS A 204 -6.28 9.05 -5.91
C LYS A 204 -5.45 10.34 -5.69
N ARG A 205 -5.43 11.26 -6.66
CA ARG A 205 -4.73 12.55 -6.59
C ARG A 205 -5.42 13.60 -5.69
N GLU A 206 -6.71 13.42 -5.42
CA GLU A 206 -7.57 14.35 -4.67
C GLU A 206 -7.78 13.87 -3.22
N ILE A 207 -7.12 12.79 -2.82
CA ILE A 207 -7.18 12.29 -1.45
C ILE A 207 -6.57 13.33 -0.50
N ASN A 208 -7.34 13.70 0.51
CA ASN A 208 -6.91 14.59 1.58
C ASN A 208 -6.01 13.86 2.59
N TRP A 209 -4.75 13.65 2.22
CA TRP A 209 -3.81 12.81 2.99
C TRP A 209 -3.58 13.31 4.42
N LEU A 210 -3.44 14.61 4.62
CA LEU A 210 -3.17 15.18 5.94
C LEU A 210 -4.37 15.03 6.88
N PHE A 211 -5.58 15.29 6.39
CA PHE A 211 -6.80 15.08 7.18
C PHE A 211 -6.94 13.62 7.62
N LEU A 212 -6.72 12.67 6.70
CA LEU A 212 -6.80 11.25 7.01
C LEU A 212 -5.72 10.81 8.00
N LEU A 213 -4.53 11.41 7.94
CA LEU A 213 -3.46 11.14 8.92
C LEU A 213 -3.87 11.58 10.33
N LEU A 214 -4.30 12.83 10.48
CA LEU A 214 -4.64 13.41 11.78
C LEU A 214 -5.87 12.74 12.41
N GLY A 215 -6.86 12.39 11.60
CA GLY A 215 -8.02 11.62 12.05
C GLY A 215 -7.76 10.12 12.24
N ARG A 216 -6.52 9.64 12.06
CA ARG A 216 -6.12 8.22 12.07
C ARG A 216 -6.93 7.33 11.11
N PHE A 217 -7.47 7.91 10.04
CA PHE A 217 -8.37 7.23 9.12
C PHE A 217 -7.68 6.55 7.93
N LEU A 218 -6.35 6.56 7.83
CA LEU A 218 -5.65 5.92 6.71
C LEU A 218 -5.98 4.42 6.57
N GLY A 219 -6.39 3.73 7.64
CA GLY A 219 -6.90 2.36 7.59
C GLY A 219 -8.15 2.16 6.72
N CYS A 220 -8.94 3.22 6.51
CA CYS A 220 -10.12 3.23 5.64
C CYS A 220 -9.78 3.12 4.16
N LEU A 221 -8.55 3.47 3.76
CA LEU A 221 -8.13 3.46 2.37
C LEU A 221 -8.00 2.03 1.83
N THR A 222 -8.20 1.88 0.53
CA THR A 222 -7.94 0.63 -0.18
C THR A 222 -6.44 0.40 -0.34
N LEU A 223 -6.04 -0.86 -0.59
CA LEU A 223 -4.63 -1.19 -0.85
C LEU A 223 -4.06 -0.40 -2.04
N GLU A 224 -4.87 -0.13 -3.06
CA GLU A 224 -4.44 0.63 -4.23
C GLU A 224 -4.21 2.11 -3.93
N GLN A 225 -5.09 2.72 -3.14
CA GLN A 225 -4.92 4.11 -2.69
C GLN A 225 -3.63 4.22 -1.85
N LEU A 226 -3.39 3.29 -0.93
CA LEU A 226 -2.14 3.27 -0.15
C LEU A 226 -0.90 3.07 -1.04
N LYS A 227 -0.97 2.16 -2.03
CA LYS A 227 0.12 1.97 -3.01
C LYS A 227 0.37 3.20 -3.86
N TYR A 228 -0.67 4.00 -4.15
CA TYR A 228 -0.53 5.28 -4.84
C TYR A 228 0.31 6.26 -4.03
N PHE A 229 0.07 6.39 -2.73
CA PHE A 229 0.93 7.19 -1.85
C PHE A 229 2.38 6.72 -1.94
N CYS A 230 2.64 5.43 -1.71
CA CYS A 230 3.99 4.89 -1.73
C CYS A 230 4.71 5.09 -3.08
N LYS A 231 3.97 5.03 -4.20
CA LYS A 231 4.49 5.34 -5.55
C LYS A 231 5.09 6.73 -5.63
N HIS A 232 4.42 7.71 -5.04
CA HIS A 232 4.76 9.13 -5.17
C HIS A 232 5.63 9.65 -4.01
N SER A 233 5.72 8.91 -2.90
CA SER A 233 6.60 9.21 -1.78
C SER A 233 7.94 8.45 -1.80
N ARG A 234 8.27 7.79 -2.92
CA ARG A 234 9.47 6.94 -3.09
C ARG A 234 9.58 5.79 -2.07
N ASN A 235 8.44 5.30 -1.56
CA ASN A 235 8.38 4.14 -0.68
C ASN A 235 8.12 2.85 -1.46
N HIS A 236 8.52 1.72 -0.89
CA HIS A 236 8.24 0.42 -1.50
C HIS A 236 6.74 0.13 -1.53
N ARG A 237 6.25 -0.40 -2.66
CA ARG A 237 4.81 -0.63 -2.90
C ARG A 237 4.37 -2.08 -2.70
N THR A 238 5.31 -3.00 -2.51
CA THR A 238 4.94 -4.41 -2.33
C THR A 238 4.70 -4.70 -0.86
N GLY A 239 3.61 -5.41 -0.58
CA GLY A 239 3.28 -5.87 0.75
C GLY A 239 1.79 -6.07 0.89
N ALA A 240 1.43 -6.75 1.97
CA ALA A 240 0.05 -6.77 2.44
C ALA A 240 -0.37 -5.37 2.92
N LYS A 241 -1.69 -5.13 3.02
CA LYS A 241 -2.27 -3.83 3.39
C LYS A 241 -1.65 -3.23 4.66
N ASN A 242 -1.40 -4.03 5.69
CA ASN A 242 -0.82 -3.55 6.95
C ASN A 242 0.61 -3.03 6.82
N ARG A 243 1.43 -3.59 5.92
CA ARG A 243 2.78 -3.08 5.64
C ARG A 243 2.73 -1.76 4.87
N VAL A 244 1.89 -1.70 3.83
CA VAL A 244 1.74 -0.47 3.03
C VAL A 244 1.15 0.66 3.88
N LEU A 245 0.16 0.35 4.73
CA LEU A 245 -0.42 1.31 5.67
C LEU A 245 0.61 1.89 6.64
N TYR A 246 1.48 1.05 7.20
CA TYR A 246 2.59 1.48 8.05
C TYR A 246 3.51 2.47 7.34
N LEU A 247 3.93 2.13 6.11
CA LEU A 247 4.75 3.01 5.27
C LEU A 247 4.05 4.33 4.93
N THR A 248 2.72 4.31 4.73
CA THR A 248 1.94 5.52 4.48
C THR A 248 1.92 6.44 5.70
N TYR A 249 1.67 5.89 6.91
CA TYR A 249 1.70 6.66 8.16
C TYR A 249 3.07 7.31 8.38
N LEU A 250 4.14 6.52 8.35
CA LEU A 250 5.49 7.03 8.56
C LEU A 250 5.92 8.00 7.46
N GLY A 251 5.60 7.70 6.20
CA GLY A 251 5.92 8.57 5.08
C GLY A 251 5.25 9.93 5.17
N LEU A 252 3.99 10.00 5.61
CA LEU A 252 3.29 11.27 5.85
C LEU A 252 3.86 12.02 7.06
N CYS A 253 4.15 11.32 8.16
CA CYS A 253 4.77 11.94 9.32
C CYS A 253 6.14 12.54 8.99
N LYS A 254 6.94 11.84 8.17
CA LYS A 254 8.23 12.34 7.66
C LYS A 254 8.09 13.57 6.76
N GLN A 255 7.00 13.69 6.00
CA GLN A 255 6.72 14.92 5.24
C GLN A 255 6.42 16.11 6.17
N LEU A 256 5.67 15.88 7.26
CA LEU A 256 5.33 16.92 8.24
C LEU A 256 6.54 17.34 9.09
N ASP A 257 7.26 16.37 9.63
CA ASP A 257 8.46 16.58 10.44
C ASP A 257 9.58 15.65 9.96
N PRO A 258 10.45 16.14 9.06
CA PRO A 258 11.58 15.38 8.54
C PRO A 258 12.63 14.99 9.60
N SER A 259 12.62 15.64 10.78
CA SER A 259 13.55 15.36 11.86
C SER A 259 13.06 14.32 12.86
N GLY A 260 11.78 13.95 12.79
CA GLY A 260 11.16 12.98 13.67
C GLY A 260 11.56 11.52 13.39
N PRO A 261 11.22 10.59 14.30
CA PRO A 261 11.65 9.18 14.24
C PRO A 261 10.85 8.34 13.22
N PHE A 262 10.65 8.86 12.01
CA PHE A 262 9.72 8.32 11.01
C PHE A 262 10.40 7.52 9.89
N ASP A 263 11.69 7.24 10.03
CA ASP A 263 12.37 6.38 9.07
C ASP A 263 11.82 4.96 9.15
N ALA A 264 11.25 4.50 8.03
CA ALA A 264 10.69 3.17 7.90
C ALA A 264 11.76 2.08 7.76
N LEU A 265 13.04 2.46 7.69
CA LEU A 265 14.18 1.57 7.58
C LEU A 265 15.29 2.09 8.49
N ASP A 266 15.31 1.63 9.73
CA ASP A 266 16.56 1.55 10.49
C ASP A 266 17.30 0.29 9.99
N LEU A 267 17.69 0.28 8.70
CA LEU A 267 18.58 -0.76 8.19
C LEU A 267 20.01 -0.41 8.62
N VAL A 268 20.39 -0.93 9.79
CA VAL A 268 21.79 -1.25 10.09
C VAL A 268 22.14 -2.56 9.40
#